data_AF-A0A2M8FNR6-F1
#
_entry.id   AF-A0A2M8FNR6-F1
#
_cell.length_a   1.000
_cell.length_b   1.000
_cell.length_c   1.000
_cell.angle_alpha   90.00
_cell.angle_beta   90.00
_cell.angle_gamma   90.00
#
_symmetry.space_group_name_H-M   'P 1'
#
loop_
_entity.id
_entity.type
_entity.pdbx_description
1 polymer ?
#
loop_
_entity_poly.entity_id
_entity_poly.type
_entity_poly.pdbx_seq_one_letter_code
_entity_poly.pdbx_strand_id
1 'polypeptide(L)'
;MKKSLVYFILYLVLLTELLVVITERDEAEEVQDQIRDKMLSSMATSYKNPLLLAIPQPKTDFNLGDPENKEVVVVMTPIGLVSDEEKKSVEFHVEVAPGSSTPAGWPSGGLDVKNGNESFKIVRSDDGNGKLVGKIETAGDFQFKAYCKVERQLPSYLPEFLLEALKEMVGEQKTAKSPVQPFSISAKRQGGKVSKGIEVY
;
A
#
# COMPACT_ATOMS: atom_id res chain seq x y z
N MET A 1 -13.45 -7.95 75.68
CA MET A 1 -14.25 -7.03 74.83
C MET A 1 -13.39 -6.11 73.95
N LYS A 2 -12.41 -5.34 74.46
CA LYS A 2 -11.58 -4.45 73.61
C LYS A 2 -10.82 -5.13 72.46
N LYS A 3 -10.28 -6.35 72.67
CA LYS A 3 -9.57 -7.09 71.61
C LYS A 3 -10.48 -7.52 70.45
N SER A 4 -11.71 -7.97 70.71
CA SER A 4 -12.63 -8.36 69.62
C SER A 4 -13.11 -7.15 68.80
N LEU A 5 -13.21 -5.97 69.42
CA LEU A 5 -13.49 -4.72 68.72
C LEU A 5 -12.36 -4.36 67.73
N VAL A 6 -11.10 -4.52 68.14
CA VAL A 6 -9.93 -4.28 67.27
C VAL A 6 -9.89 -5.27 66.10
N TYR A 7 -10.13 -6.56 66.35
CA TYR A 7 -10.21 -7.55 65.28
C TYR A 7 -11.39 -7.29 64.32
N PHE A 8 -12.53 -6.83 64.84
CA PHE A 8 -13.68 -6.45 64.02
C PHE A 8 -13.38 -5.24 63.11
N ILE A 9 -12.71 -4.21 63.65
CA ILE A 9 -12.28 -3.05 62.86
C ILE A 9 -11.26 -3.47 61.79
N LEU A 10 -10.28 -4.31 62.13
CA LEU A 10 -9.33 -4.86 61.16
C LEU A 10 -10.02 -5.65 60.04
N TYR A 11 -11.05 -6.43 60.37
CA TYR A 11 -11.83 -7.18 59.37
C TYR A 11 -12.61 -6.25 58.44
N LEU A 12 -13.18 -5.18 58.99
CA LEU A 12 -13.85 -4.14 58.20
C LEU A 12 -12.89 -3.44 57.24
N VAL A 13 -11.71 -3.04 57.72
CA VAL A 13 -10.67 -2.43 56.87
C VAL A 13 -10.23 -3.38 55.77
N LEU A 14 -10.01 -4.66 56.09
CA LEU A 14 -9.63 -5.66 55.10
C LEU A 14 -10.71 -5.85 54.02
N LEU A 15 -11.98 -5.89 54.42
CA LEU A 15 -13.10 -5.99 53.49
C LEU A 15 -13.22 -4.75 52.59
N THR A 16 -13.03 -3.55 53.14
CA THR A 16 -13.09 -2.32 52.34
C THR A 16 -11.94 -2.25 51.34
N GLU A 17 -10.72 -2.61 51.73
CA GLU A 17 -9.56 -2.66 50.82
C GLU A 17 -9.76 -3.69 49.71
N LEU A 18 -10.28 -4.88 50.05
CA LEU A 18 -10.60 -5.91 49.04
C LEU A 18 -11.64 -5.40 48.04
N LEU A 19 -12.65 -4.67 48.52
CA LEU A 19 -13.72 -4.13 47.67
C LEU A 19 -13.17 -3.06 46.72
N VAL A 20 -12.28 -2.18 47.21
CA VAL A 20 -11.57 -1.18 46.40
C VAL A 20 -10.74 -1.86 45.31
N VAL A 21 -9.96 -2.88 45.66
CA VAL A 21 -9.12 -3.62 44.70
C VAL A 21 -9.97 -4.30 43.62
N ILE A 22 -11.13 -4.87 43.98
CA ILE A 22 -12.04 -5.48 43.00
C ILE A 22 -12.61 -4.40 42.08
N THR A 23 -13.08 -3.27 42.61
CA THR A 23 -13.61 -2.18 41.78
C THR A 23 -12.56 -1.61 40.84
N GLU A 24 -11.34 -1.38 41.30
CA GLU A 24 -10.25 -0.89 40.46
C GLU A 24 -9.88 -1.90 39.35
N ARG A 25 -9.90 -3.20 39.66
CA ARG A 25 -9.67 -4.25 38.66
C ARG A 25 -10.78 -4.25 37.61
N ASP A 26 -12.04 -4.23 38.02
CA ASP A 26 -13.18 -4.29 37.11
C ASP A 26 -13.22 -3.04 36.21
N GLU A 27 -12.92 -1.84 36.75
CA GLU A 27 -12.76 -0.61 35.97
C GLU A 27 -11.60 -0.72 34.96
N ALA A 28 -10.46 -1.29 35.36
CA ALA A 28 -9.32 -1.49 34.47
C ALA A 28 -9.63 -2.47 33.33
N GLU A 29 -10.36 -3.55 33.61
CA GLU A 29 -10.83 -4.52 32.61
C GLU A 29 -11.78 -3.85 31.61
N GLU A 30 -12.73 -3.03 32.09
CA GLU A 30 -13.65 -2.30 31.21
C GLU A 30 -12.91 -1.32 30.28
N VAL A 31 -11.93 -0.57 30.82
CA VAL A 31 -11.10 0.34 30.01
C VAL A 31 -10.29 -0.44 28.98
N GLN A 32 -9.75 -1.59 29.34
CA GLN A 32 -8.99 -2.45 28.43
C GLN A 32 -9.87 -2.98 27.29
N ASP A 33 -11.10 -3.42 27.60
CA ASP A 33 -12.07 -3.86 26.60
C ASP A 33 -12.47 -2.73 25.66
N GLN A 34 -12.72 -1.52 26.18
CA GLN A 34 -12.99 -0.34 25.34
C GLN A 34 -11.83 0.00 24.40
N ILE A 35 -10.58 -0.11 24.87
CA ILE A 35 -9.39 0.13 24.03
C ILE A 35 -9.29 -0.93 22.95
N ARG A 36 -9.48 -2.21 23.31
CA ARG A 36 -9.46 -3.34 22.37
C ARG A 36 -10.49 -3.13 21.26
N ASP A 37 -11.72 -2.82 21.63
CA ASP A 37 -12.82 -2.70 20.68
C ASP A 37 -12.64 -1.47 19.77
N LYS A 38 -12.12 -0.35 20.30
CA LYS A 38 -11.72 0.81 19.49
C LYS A 38 -10.59 0.49 18.52
N MET A 39 -9.58 -0.25 18.97
CA MET A 39 -8.47 -0.67 18.12
C MET A 39 -8.99 -1.56 16.98
N LEU A 40 -9.77 -2.60 17.30
CA LEU A 40 -10.29 -3.53 16.30
C LEU A 40 -11.25 -2.86 15.31
N SER A 41 -12.14 -1.98 15.79
CA SER A 41 -13.06 -1.24 14.91
C SER A 41 -12.32 -0.28 13.98
N SER A 42 -11.27 0.38 14.46
CA SER A 42 -10.40 1.22 13.63
C SER A 42 -9.69 0.39 12.55
N MET A 43 -9.11 -0.75 12.91
CA MET A 43 -8.48 -1.66 11.97
C MET A 43 -9.49 -2.19 10.94
N ALA A 44 -10.66 -2.63 11.38
CA ALA A 44 -11.72 -3.13 10.51
C ALA A 44 -12.18 -2.05 9.51
N THR A 45 -12.25 -0.79 9.95
CA THR A 45 -12.57 0.34 9.08
C THR A 45 -11.47 0.57 8.04
N SER A 46 -10.19 0.46 8.43
CA SER A 46 -9.08 0.55 7.48
C SER A 46 -9.14 -0.51 6.39
N TYR A 47 -9.52 -1.74 6.72
CA TYR A 47 -9.72 -2.81 5.71
C TYR A 47 -10.87 -2.50 4.76
N LYS A 48 -11.94 -1.86 5.25
CA LYS A 48 -13.09 -1.45 4.42
C LYS A 48 -12.78 -0.32 3.45
N ASN A 49 -11.67 0.41 3.65
CA ASN A 49 -11.27 1.46 2.73
C ASN A 49 -10.94 0.87 1.34
N PRO A 50 -11.31 1.57 0.26
CA PRO A 50 -11.00 1.12 -1.08
C PRO A 50 -9.49 1.13 -1.32
N LEU A 51 -8.99 0.12 -2.03
CA LEU A 51 -7.64 0.12 -2.56
C LEU A 51 -7.56 1.15 -3.69
N LEU A 52 -6.60 2.07 -3.62
CA LEU A 52 -6.33 3.04 -4.67
C LEU A 52 -4.89 2.89 -5.14
N LEU A 53 -4.65 3.27 -6.39
CA LEU A 53 -3.31 3.41 -6.93
C LEU A 53 -3.05 4.90 -7.17
N ALA A 54 -1.91 5.39 -6.70
CA ALA A 54 -1.43 6.73 -6.98
C ALA A 54 -0.16 6.66 -7.84
N ILE A 55 -0.09 7.50 -8.86
CA ILE A 55 1.09 7.68 -9.70
C ILE A 55 1.51 9.15 -9.52
N PRO A 56 2.49 9.45 -8.64
CA PRO A 56 2.84 10.83 -8.29
C PRO A 56 3.25 11.67 -9.50
N GLN A 57 3.86 11.03 -10.50
CA GLN A 57 4.27 11.65 -11.75
C GLN A 57 3.50 11.01 -12.92
N PRO A 58 2.25 11.45 -13.18
CA PRO A 58 1.42 10.87 -14.24
C PRO A 58 1.95 11.22 -15.64
N LYS A 59 2.83 12.21 -15.76
CA LYS A 59 3.54 12.54 -17.00
C LYS A 59 5.04 12.52 -16.72
N THR A 60 5.76 11.72 -17.49
CA THR A 60 7.22 11.60 -17.41
C THR A 60 7.83 11.98 -18.75
N ASP A 61 8.65 13.04 -18.78
CA ASP A 61 9.48 13.34 -19.94
C ASP A 61 10.78 12.53 -19.83
N PHE A 62 11.12 11.79 -20.89
CA PHE A 62 12.31 10.94 -20.96
C PHE A 62 13.19 11.37 -22.14
N ASN A 63 14.47 11.63 -21.88
CA ASN A 63 15.43 12.04 -22.90
C ASN A 63 16.23 10.84 -23.40
N LEU A 64 16.02 10.48 -24.66
CA LEU A 64 16.79 9.45 -25.34
C LEU A 64 18.22 9.96 -25.57
N GLY A 65 19.20 9.15 -25.14
CA GLY A 65 20.62 9.43 -25.30
C GLY A 65 21.27 10.11 -24.09
N ASP A 66 20.53 10.32 -23.00
CA ASP A 66 21.11 10.79 -21.74
C ASP A 66 22.02 9.69 -21.13
N PRO A 67 23.33 9.95 -20.95
CA PRO A 67 24.24 8.97 -20.38
C PRO A 67 23.93 8.65 -18.91
N GLU A 68 23.25 9.54 -18.19
CA GLU A 68 22.86 9.38 -16.78
C GLU A 68 21.49 8.73 -16.61
N ASN A 69 20.57 8.89 -17.57
CA ASN A 69 19.22 8.32 -17.54
C ASN A 69 18.96 7.36 -18.71
N LYS A 70 19.42 6.12 -18.55
CA LYS A 70 19.22 5.05 -19.55
C LYS A 70 17.83 4.39 -19.48
N GLU A 71 17.13 4.55 -18.36
CA GLU A 71 15.85 3.90 -18.10
C GLU A 71 14.84 4.93 -17.58
N VAL A 72 13.61 4.85 -18.04
CA VAL A 72 12.50 5.61 -17.45
C VAL A 72 11.98 4.87 -16.22
N VAL A 73 11.74 5.63 -15.14
CA VAL A 73 11.21 5.09 -13.88
C VAL A 73 9.90 5.78 -13.54
N VAL A 74 8.82 5.01 -13.42
CA VAL A 74 7.51 5.52 -12.96
C VAL A 74 7.15 4.85 -11.63
N VAL A 75 6.92 5.66 -10.60
CA VAL A 75 6.56 5.17 -9.26
C VAL A 75 5.05 4.96 -9.15
N MET A 76 4.68 3.80 -8.62
CA MET A 76 3.31 3.34 -8.39
C MET A 76 3.10 3.09 -6.90
N THR A 77 2.25 3.90 -6.26
CA THR A 77 2.02 3.86 -4.82
C THR A 77 0.61 3.36 -4.52
N PRO A 78 0.43 2.14 -3.99
CA PRO A 78 -0.85 1.67 -3.52
C PRO A 78 -1.22 2.37 -2.21
N ILE A 79 -2.47 2.81 -2.11
CA ILE A 79 -3.06 3.46 -0.93
C ILE A 79 -4.18 2.56 -0.41
N GLY A 80 -4.24 2.38 0.92
CA GLY A 80 -5.23 1.52 1.56
C GLY A 80 -4.75 0.07 1.77
N LEU A 81 -3.44 -0.17 1.75
CA LEU A 81 -2.84 -1.37 2.31
C LEU A 81 -2.74 -1.19 3.84
N VAL A 82 -3.15 -2.21 4.58
CA VAL A 82 -3.30 -2.19 6.03
C VAL A 82 -2.24 -3.05 6.71
N SER A 83 -1.87 -4.18 6.12
CA SER A 83 -0.87 -5.10 6.68
C SER A 83 0.43 -5.16 5.88
N ASP A 84 1.51 -5.61 6.51
CA ASP A 84 2.79 -5.82 5.83
C ASP A 84 2.74 -7.01 4.88
N GLU A 85 1.88 -7.98 5.15
CA GLU A 85 1.58 -9.10 4.28
C GLU A 85 0.92 -8.63 2.97
N GLU A 86 0.02 -7.65 3.05
CA GLU A 86 -0.57 -7.00 1.87
C GLU A 86 0.49 -6.24 1.05
N LYS A 87 1.43 -5.53 1.70
CA LYS A 87 2.53 -4.85 1.00
C LYS A 87 3.44 -5.81 0.22
N LYS A 88 3.63 -7.03 0.73
CA LYS A 88 4.45 -8.07 0.07
C LYS A 88 3.71 -8.79 -1.05
N SER A 89 2.38 -8.87 -0.97
CA SER A 89 1.54 -9.63 -1.90
C SER A 89 0.86 -8.78 -2.97
N VAL A 90 0.95 -7.44 -2.89
CA VAL A 90 0.37 -6.56 -3.92
C VAL A 90 0.91 -6.88 -5.32
N GLU A 91 -0.04 -7.02 -6.25
CA GLU A 91 0.20 -7.25 -7.66
C GLU A 91 -0.05 -5.94 -8.42
N PHE A 92 0.90 -5.56 -9.27
CA PHE A 92 0.79 -4.40 -10.15
C PHE A 92 0.62 -4.90 -11.58
N HIS A 93 -0.28 -4.25 -12.30
CA HIS A 93 -0.57 -4.51 -13.70
C HIS A 93 -0.47 -3.20 -14.47
N VAL A 94 0.24 -3.20 -15.59
CA VAL A 94 0.43 -2.06 -16.48
C VAL A 94 0.14 -2.48 -17.91
N GLU A 95 -0.67 -1.71 -18.62
CA GLU A 95 -1.03 -1.97 -20.01
C GLU A 95 -0.85 -0.70 -20.85
N VAL A 96 -0.58 -0.85 -22.15
CA VAL A 96 -0.62 0.27 -23.10
C VAL A 96 -2.07 0.69 -23.29
N ALA A 97 -2.34 1.99 -23.22
CA ALA A 97 -3.69 2.51 -23.39
C ALA A 97 -4.19 2.28 -24.82
N PRO A 98 -5.50 2.00 -25.02
CA PRO A 98 -6.09 1.89 -26.35
C PRO A 98 -5.82 3.15 -27.20
N GLY A 99 -5.34 2.96 -28.42
CA GLY A 99 -5.02 4.06 -29.35
C GLY A 99 -3.64 4.71 -29.12
N SER A 100 -2.87 4.25 -28.12
CA SER A 100 -1.48 4.67 -27.95
C SER A 100 -0.52 3.83 -28.78
N SER A 101 0.66 4.39 -29.08
CA SER A 101 1.77 3.63 -29.64
C SER A 101 2.28 2.62 -28.62
N THR A 102 2.63 1.42 -29.08
CA THR A 102 3.26 0.40 -28.24
C THR A 102 4.78 0.59 -28.28
N PRO A 103 5.46 0.76 -27.12
CA PRO A 103 6.92 0.80 -27.09
C PRO A 103 7.54 -0.49 -27.65
N ALA A 104 8.71 -0.38 -28.27
CA ALA A 104 9.46 -1.54 -28.71
C ALA A 104 9.84 -2.42 -27.51
N GLY A 105 9.66 -3.74 -27.62
CA GLY A 105 9.95 -4.68 -26.53
C GLY A 105 8.86 -4.75 -25.45
N TRP A 106 7.67 -4.16 -25.66
CA TRP A 106 6.56 -4.31 -24.71
C TRP A 106 6.05 -5.77 -24.65
N PRO A 107 5.84 -6.35 -23.45
CA PRO A 107 5.35 -7.72 -23.30
C PRO A 107 3.91 -7.89 -23.84
N SER A 108 3.67 -9.01 -24.51
CA SER A 108 2.34 -9.37 -25.02
C SER A 108 1.38 -9.63 -23.85
N GLY A 109 0.27 -8.91 -23.80
CA GLY A 109 -0.75 -9.06 -22.75
C GLY A 109 -0.62 -8.12 -21.55
N GLY A 110 0.33 -7.17 -21.58
CA GLY A 110 0.57 -6.25 -20.48
C GLY A 110 1.79 -6.64 -19.64
N LEU A 111 2.11 -5.80 -18.66
CA LEU A 111 3.26 -5.93 -17.79
C LEU A 111 2.82 -6.06 -16.34
N ASP A 112 3.30 -7.13 -15.73
CA ASP A 112 3.16 -7.54 -14.36
C ASP A 112 4.55 -7.82 -13.78
N VAL A 113 4.62 -8.05 -12.47
CA VAL A 113 5.88 -8.41 -11.80
C VAL A 113 6.50 -9.71 -12.36
N LYS A 114 5.67 -10.64 -12.84
CA LYS A 114 6.10 -11.99 -13.26
C LYS A 114 6.50 -12.09 -14.74
N ASN A 115 5.99 -11.21 -15.60
CA ASN A 115 6.16 -11.29 -17.06
C ASN A 115 7.04 -10.18 -17.65
N GLY A 116 7.83 -9.51 -16.79
CA GLY A 116 8.81 -8.53 -17.22
C GLY A 116 9.90 -9.13 -18.11
N ASN A 117 10.54 -8.28 -18.89
CA ASN A 117 11.64 -8.62 -19.79
C ASN A 117 12.81 -7.63 -19.61
N GLU A 118 13.82 -7.70 -20.49
CA GLU A 118 14.99 -6.82 -20.40
C GLU A 118 14.69 -5.34 -20.65
N SER A 119 13.58 -5.05 -21.36
CA SER A 119 13.13 -3.71 -21.72
C SER A 119 12.17 -3.12 -20.70
N PHE A 120 11.27 -3.92 -20.12
CA PHE A 120 10.24 -3.46 -19.19
C PHE A 120 10.10 -4.42 -18.02
N LYS A 121 10.18 -3.90 -16.80
CA LYS A 121 9.99 -4.68 -15.57
C LYS A 121 9.31 -3.84 -14.50
N ILE A 122 8.62 -4.51 -13.58
CA ILE A 122 8.10 -3.89 -12.36
C ILE A 122 8.95 -4.37 -11.19
N VAL A 123 9.56 -3.42 -10.49
CA VAL A 123 10.34 -3.67 -9.27
C VAL A 123 9.47 -3.28 -8.07
N ARG A 124 9.22 -4.23 -7.17
CA ARG A 124 8.53 -3.95 -5.90
C ARG A 124 9.53 -3.51 -4.84
N SER A 125 9.15 -2.55 -4.02
CA SER A 125 9.86 -2.18 -2.79
C SER A 125 9.19 -2.80 -1.58
N ASP A 126 9.93 -2.94 -0.48
CA ASP A 126 9.43 -3.51 0.78
C ASP A 126 8.25 -2.72 1.37
N ASP A 127 8.15 -1.42 1.08
CA ASP A 127 7.04 -0.55 1.49
C ASP A 127 5.72 -0.81 0.72
N GLY A 128 5.71 -1.78 -0.20
CA GLY A 128 4.56 -2.11 -1.04
C GLY A 128 4.45 -1.25 -2.30
N ASN A 129 5.33 -0.27 -2.52
CA ASN A 129 5.34 0.48 -3.78
C ASN A 129 5.89 -0.36 -4.95
N GLY A 130 5.44 -0.03 -6.16
CA GLY A 130 5.97 -0.55 -7.41
C GLY A 130 6.75 0.53 -8.16
N LYS A 131 7.77 0.13 -8.91
CA LYS A 131 8.48 0.97 -9.87
C LYS A 131 8.42 0.29 -11.23
N LEU A 132 7.76 0.92 -12.18
CA LEU A 132 7.90 0.55 -13.59
C LEU A 132 9.26 1.07 -14.05
N VAL A 133 10.08 0.16 -14.57
CA VAL A 133 11.37 0.49 -15.17
C VAL A 133 11.31 0.10 -16.64
N GLY A 134 11.54 1.07 -17.53
CA GLY A 134 11.46 0.89 -18.98
C GLY A 134 12.72 1.37 -19.70
N LYS A 135 13.21 0.58 -20.66
CA LYS A 135 14.19 1.00 -21.66
C LYS A 135 13.44 1.38 -22.92
N ILE A 136 13.18 2.67 -23.07
CA ILE A 136 12.57 3.20 -24.29
C ILE A 136 13.69 3.60 -25.23
N GLU A 137 13.72 3.01 -26.42
CA GLU A 137 14.74 3.29 -27.45
C GLU A 137 14.19 4.17 -28.58
N THR A 138 12.86 4.22 -28.73
CA THR A 138 12.16 4.96 -29.77
C THR A 138 11.54 6.23 -29.22
N ALA A 139 11.65 7.32 -29.98
CA ALA A 139 10.98 8.57 -29.65
C ALA A 139 9.47 8.43 -29.90
N GLY A 140 8.67 9.01 -29.03
CA GLY A 140 7.21 8.94 -29.12
C GLY A 140 6.53 9.27 -27.80
N ASP A 141 5.22 9.49 -27.88
CA ASP A 141 4.35 9.67 -26.72
C ASP A 141 3.58 8.38 -26.45
N PHE A 142 3.89 7.76 -25.31
CA PHE A 142 3.32 6.50 -24.89
C PHE A 142 2.35 6.74 -23.74
N GLN A 143 1.12 6.24 -23.87
CA GLN A 143 0.10 6.29 -22.83
C GLN A 143 -0.13 4.90 -22.29
N PHE A 144 -0.20 4.83 -20.96
CA PHE A 144 -0.34 3.58 -20.22
C PHE A 144 -1.49 3.70 -19.23
N LYS A 145 -1.91 2.53 -18.76
CA LYS A 145 -2.93 2.35 -17.73
C LYS A 145 -2.38 1.37 -16.71
N ALA A 146 -2.39 1.75 -15.43
CA ALA A 146 -1.97 0.86 -14.35
C ALA A 146 -3.09 0.63 -13.35
N TYR A 147 -3.10 -0.54 -12.73
CA TYR A 147 -3.92 -0.82 -11.55
C TYR A 147 -3.16 -1.77 -10.63
N CYS A 148 -3.56 -1.82 -9.36
CA CYS A 148 -3.07 -2.81 -8.43
C CYS A 148 -4.20 -3.69 -7.90
N LYS A 149 -3.83 -4.90 -7.49
CA LYS A 149 -4.71 -5.89 -6.89
C LYS A 149 -4.01 -6.49 -5.68
N VAL A 150 -4.76 -6.72 -4.61
CA VAL A 150 -4.24 -7.38 -3.41
C VAL A 150 -5.30 -8.31 -2.83
N GLU A 151 -4.85 -9.47 -2.36
CA GLU A 151 -5.66 -10.32 -1.50
C GLU A 151 -5.59 -9.74 -0.08
N ARG A 152 -6.73 -9.41 0.52
CA ARG A 152 -6.75 -8.78 1.84
C ARG A 152 -6.26 -9.80 2.87
N GLN A 153 -5.13 -9.52 3.50
CA GLN A 153 -4.53 -10.38 4.51
C GLN A 153 -4.55 -9.68 5.86
N LEU A 154 -5.12 -10.37 6.86
CA LEU A 154 -5.11 -9.89 8.24
C LEU A 154 -3.68 -9.91 8.80
N PRO A 155 -3.36 -9.04 9.77
CA PRO A 155 -1.99 -8.88 10.24
C PRO A 155 -1.55 -10.08 11.07
N SER A 156 -0.39 -10.66 10.80
CA SER A 156 0.08 -11.87 11.50
C SER A 156 0.49 -11.65 12.96
N TYR A 157 0.70 -10.40 13.38
CA TYR A 157 1.13 -10.06 14.73
C TYR A 157 0.00 -10.11 15.77
N LEU A 158 -1.27 -10.16 15.33
CA LEU A 158 -2.40 -10.20 16.26
C LEU A 158 -2.59 -11.62 16.82
N PRO A 159 -2.85 -11.76 18.14
CA PRO A 159 -3.30 -13.02 18.73
C PRO A 159 -4.55 -13.58 18.06
N GLU A 160 -4.70 -14.91 18.06
CA GLU A 160 -5.82 -15.62 17.40
C GLU A 160 -7.20 -15.09 17.81
N PHE A 161 -7.43 -14.85 19.11
CA PHE A 161 -8.71 -14.34 19.60
C PHE A 161 -9.06 -12.94 19.05
N LEU A 162 -8.06 -12.10 18.77
CA LEU A 162 -8.26 -10.79 18.14
C LEU A 162 -8.44 -10.91 16.62
N LEU A 163 -7.77 -11.89 15.99
CA LEU A 163 -7.92 -12.16 14.57
C LEU A 163 -9.32 -12.63 14.22
N GLU A 164 -9.91 -13.50 15.05
CA GLU A 164 -11.29 -13.97 14.84
C GLU A 164 -12.29 -12.81 14.93
N ALA A 165 -12.19 -11.97 15.95
CA ALA A 165 -13.03 -10.79 16.11
C ALA A 165 -12.83 -9.78 14.95
N LEU A 166 -11.58 -9.54 14.54
CA LEU A 166 -11.27 -8.67 13.40
C LEU A 166 -11.86 -9.22 12.10
N LYS A 167 -11.75 -10.53 11.87
CA LYS A 167 -12.30 -11.21 10.70
C LYS A 167 -13.81 -11.08 10.62
N GLU A 168 -14.50 -11.21 11.75
CA GLU A 168 -15.95 -10.99 11.83
C GLU A 168 -16.33 -9.55 11.47
N MET A 169 -15.58 -8.56 11.96
CA MET A 169 -15.85 -7.14 11.70
C MET A 169 -15.51 -6.68 10.26
N VAL A 170 -14.48 -7.27 9.65
CA VAL A 170 -14.05 -6.99 8.27
C VAL A 170 -14.99 -7.65 7.26
N GLY A 171 -15.50 -8.86 7.57
CA GLY A 171 -16.34 -9.66 6.68
C GLY A 171 -15.55 -10.35 5.57
N GLU A 172 -16.24 -10.88 4.55
CA GLU A 172 -15.62 -11.57 3.41
C GLU A 172 -14.99 -10.61 2.39
N GLN A 173 -13.96 -9.87 2.78
CA GLN A 173 -13.12 -9.18 1.79
C GLN A 173 -12.01 -10.11 1.32
N LYS A 174 -12.25 -10.81 0.21
CA LYS A 174 -11.22 -11.73 -0.35
C LYS A 174 -10.21 -10.98 -1.21
N THR A 175 -10.61 -9.95 -1.96
CA THR A 175 -9.70 -9.29 -2.89
C THR A 175 -10.11 -7.86 -3.15
N ALA A 176 -9.14 -6.94 -3.11
CA ALA A 176 -9.34 -5.54 -3.48
C ALA A 176 -8.59 -5.23 -4.78
N LYS A 177 -9.23 -4.44 -5.65
CA LYS A 177 -8.67 -3.98 -6.92
C LYS A 177 -8.82 -2.47 -7.01
N SER A 178 -7.75 -1.77 -7.38
CA SER A 178 -7.80 -0.33 -7.56
C SER A 178 -8.52 0.06 -8.86
N PRO A 179 -9.07 1.28 -8.94
CA PRO A 179 -9.38 1.90 -10.21
C PRO A 179 -8.13 1.96 -11.11
N VAL A 180 -8.37 1.98 -12.42
CA VAL A 180 -7.31 2.10 -13.43
C VAL A 180 -6.83 3.56 -13.47
N GLN A 181 -5.53 3.75 -13.35
CA GLN A 181 -4.87 5.06 -13.38
C GLN A 181 -4.11 5.25 -14.69
N PRO A 182 -4.42 6.30 -15.47
CA PRO A 182 -3.67 6.62 -16.67
C PRO A 182 -2.36 7.34 -16.32
N PHE A 183 -1.31 7.08 -17.09
CA PHE A 183 -0.08 7.87 -17.08
C PHE A 183 0.56 7.86 -18.47
N SER A 184 1.50 8.78 -18.72
CA SER A 184 2.15 8.91 -20.01
C SER A 184 3.65 9.14 -19.89
N ILE A 185 4.39 8.60 -20.85
CA ILE A 185 5.82 8.79 -21.00
C ILE A 185 6.07 9.43 -22.36
N SER A 186 6.66 10.63 -22.37
CA SER A 186 7.06 11.34 -23.58
C SER A 186 8.55 11.14 -23.79
N ALA A 187 8.93 10.30 -24.75
CA ALA A 187 10.33 10.04 -25.08
C ALA A 187 10.80 10.93 -26.23
N LYS A 188 11.75 11.82 -25.96
CA LYS A 188 12.30 12.77 -26.94
C LYS A 188 13.79 12.50 -27.14
N ARG A 189 14.26 12.57 -28.39
CA ARG A 189 15.71 12.56 -28.66
C ARG A 189 16.31 13.88 -28.21
N GLN A 190 17.38 13.83 -27.42
CA GLN A 190 18.16 15.02 -27.13
C GLN A 190 18.69 15.56 -28.46
N GLY A 191 18.41 16.84 -28.74
CA GLY A 191 18.64 17.43 -30.06
C GLY A 191 20.12 17.37 -30.48
N GLY A 192 20.38 16.67 -31.58
CA GLY A 192 21.50 17.01 -32.45
C GLY A 192 21.26 18.42 -33.02
N LYS A 193 22.31 19.25 -33.07
CA LYS A 193 22.32 20.60 -33.65
C LYS A 193 21.37 20.71 -34.84
N VAL A 194 20.47 21.70 -34.80
CA VAL A 194 19.82 22.22 -36.01
C VAL A 194 20.95 22.57 -36.99
N SER A 195 21.13 21.75 -38.03
CA SER A 195 21.96 22.15 -39.16
C SER A 195 21.26 23.35 -39.77
N LYS A 196 21.77 24.56 -39.50
CA LYS A 196 21.44 25.74 -40.29
C LYS A 196 21.67 25.32 -41.75
N GLY A 197 20.58 25.22 -42.50
CA GLY A 197 20.65 25.10 -43.95
C GLY A 197 21.51 26.25 -44.45
N ILE A 198 22.52 25.91 -45.23
CA ILE A 198 23.32 26.87 -45.97
C ILE A 198 22.34 27.57 -46.92
N GLU A 199 22.04 28.84 -46.66
CA GLU A 199 21.52 29.73 -47.69
C GLU A 199 22.65 29.93 -48.69
N VAL A 200 22.50 29.30 -49.86
CA VAL A 200 23.34 29.54 -51.01
C VAL A 200 22.90 30.89 -51.60
N TYR A 201 23.80 31.87 -51.53
CA TYR A 201 23.72 33.13 -52.29
C TYR A 201 24.04 32.89 -53.76
#